data_AF-A0A1H9C3I7-F1
#
_entry.id   AF-A0A1H9C3I7-F1
#
_cell.length_a   1.000
_cell.length_b   1.000
_cell.length_c   1.000
_cell.angle_alpha   90.00
_cell.angle_beta   90.00
_cell.angle_gamma   90.00
#
_symmetry.space_group_name_H-M   'P 1'
#
loop_
_entity.id
_entity.type
_entity.pdbx_description
1 polymer ?
#
loop_
_entity_poly.entity_id
_entity_poly.type
_entity_poly.pdbx_seq_one_letter_code
_entity_poly.pdbx_strand_id
1 'polypeptide(L)'
;MSASSELGDFLRSRRGDLRPEDVGLLRHTGRRRVPGLRREELAMLAGVSVTHYTRLEQGRATTASDSVLDAIARALRLTDDETAHLKDLARPAAPRRVPAAPRAEYAGASARQLLSAMTAVPALVLDRRNDILAWNRLGHALLAGHLDPKGPDNPSARPNLTRLLFLDEHFRTLYADWNKEAQLAVASLRLVAGRHPDDRRLAELVGHLAMRSPDFASRWARHPVRTCTSGVKHFRHPVVGAMELAFENLHIPGGSGQRMIAYSAEPGSPSDAALRLLDSSTAPGTRVPEGVAEEELRGV
;
A
#
# COMPACT_ATOMS: atom_id res chain seq x y z
N MET A 1 4.89 17.81 -5.94
CA MET A 1 4.21 17.81 -7.25
C MET A 1 2.85 18.45 -7.02
N SER A 2 2.36 19.33 -7.90
CA SER A 2 1.02 19.93 -7.69
C SER A 2 -0.06 18.93 -8.10
N ALA A 3 -1.20 18.92 -7.39
CA ALA A 3 -2.34 18.04 -7.70
C ALA A 3 -2.79 18.14 -9.17
N SER A 4 -2.69 19.34 -9.76
CA SER A 4 -3.00 19.57 -11.18
C SER A 4 -2.03 18.86 -12.14
N SER A 5 -0.75 18.72 -11.76
CA SER A 5 0.23 17.93 -12.52
C SER A 5 -0.10 16.44 -12.43
N GLU A 6 -0.47 15.95 -11.25
CA GLU A 6 -0.80 14.53 -11.04
C GLU A 6 -2.05 14.09 -11.79
N LEU A 7 -3.10 14.92 -11.82
CA LEU A 7 -4.29 14.70 -12.64
C LEU A 7 -3.94 14.56 -14.12
N GLY A 8 -3.09 15.46 -14.63
CA GLY A 8 -2.65 15.45 -16.01
C GLY A 8 -1.87 14.20 -16.39
N ASP A 9 -0.96 13.77 -15.51
CA ASP A 9 -0.14 12.58 -15.71
C ASP A 9 -0.98 11.29 -15.64
N PHE A 10 -1.94 11.21 -14.71
CA PHE A 10 -2.88 10.10 -14.62
C PHE A 10 -3.73 9.96 -15.89
N LEU A 11 -4.35 11.05 -16.34
CA LEU A 11 -5.15 11.06 -17.57
C LEU A 11 -4.32 10.66 -18.80
N ARG A 12 -3.08 11.16 -18.90
CA ARG A 12 -2.17 10.84 -19.99
C ARG A 12 -1.77 9.37 -20.00
N SER A 13 -1.52 8.80 -18.82
CA SER A 13 -1.22 7.36 -18.68
C SER A 13 -2.41 6.51 -19.12
N ARG A 14 -3.61 6.71 -18.55
CA ARG A 14 -4.81 5.92 -18.91
C ARG A 14 -5.16 6.04 -20.40
N ARG A 15 -5.04 7.24 -20.98
CA ARG A 15 -5.25 7.46 -22.41
C ARG A 15 -4.20 6.74 -23.28
N GLY A 16 -2.95 6.69 -22.82
CA GLY A 16 -1.85 6.00 -23.49
C GLY A 16 -1.99 4.48 -23.51
N ASP A 17 -2.63 3.91 -22.48
CA ASP A 17 -2.79 2.46 -22.30
C ASP A 17 -3.96 1.89 -23.13
N LEU A 18 -4.97 2.69 -23.48
CA LEU A 18 -6.16 2.24 -24.21
C LEU A 18 -5.97 2.32 -25.72
N ARG A 19 -6.25 1.23 -26.44
CA ARG A 19 -6.18 1.22 -27.91
C ARG A 19 -7.51 1.65 -28.54
N PRO A 20 -7.51 2.27 -29.74
CA PRO A 20 -8.74 2.63 -30.46
C PRO A 20 -9.72 1.48 -30.62
N GLU A 21 -9.21 0.30 -30.97
CA GLU A 21 -9.99 -0.91 -31.14
C GLU A 21 -10.74 -1.32 -29.87
N ASP A 22 -10.15 -1.10 -28.69
CA ASP A 22 -10.76 -1.45 -27.40
C ASP A 22 -12.01 -0.62 -27.12
N VAL A 23 -12.15 0.55 -27.75
CA VAL A 23 -13.29 1.47 -27.62
C VAL A 23 -14.14 1.55 -28.89
N GLY A 24 -13.98 0.58 -29.80
CA GLY A 24 -14.79 0.48 -31.01
C GLY A 24 -14.45 1.51 -32.09
N LEU A 25 -13.30 2.17 -32.01
CA LEU A 25 -12.84 3.09 -33.05
C LEU A 25 -12.07 2.33 -34.13
N LEU A 26 -12.45 2.57 -35.39
CA LEU A 26 -11.73 2.04 -36.54
C LEU A 26 -10.35 2.71 -36.64
N ARG A 27 -9.31 1.90 -36.89
CA ARG A 27 -7.97 2.42 -37.17
C ARG A 27 -8.02 3.27 -38.44
N HIS A 28 -7.92 4.58 -38.30
CA HIS A 28 -7.73 5.46 -39.46
C HIS A 28 -6.41 5.09 -40.16
N THR A 29 -6.44 5.03 -41.49
CA THR A 29 -5.38 4.55 -42.40
C THR A 29 -4.14 5.46 -42.48
N GLY A 30 -3.96 6.39 -41.55
CA GLY A 30 -2.85 7.37 -41.52
C GLY A 30 -1.71 7.01 -40.56
N ARG A 31 -0.54 7.61 -40.78
CA ARG A 31 0.67 7.48 -39.92
C ARG A 31 0.36 7.98 -38.51
N ARG A 32 0.22 7.06 -37.54
CA ARG A 32 -0.15 7.34 -36.15
C ARG A 32 1.08 7.57 -35.29
N ARG A 33 1.17 8.73 -34.62
CA ARG A 33 2.31 9.09 -33.75
C ARG A 33 2.25 8.48 -32.34
N VAL A 34 1.09 8.03 -31.88
CA VAL A 34 0.88 7.55 -30.50
C VAL A 34 0.11 6.23 -30.53
N PRO A 35 0.53 5.19 -29.76
CA PRO A 35 -0.15 3.89 -29.73
C PRO A 35 -1.48 3.89 -28.97
N GLY A 36 -1.65 4.76 -27.96
CA GLY A 36 -2.91 4.94 -27.23
C GLY A 36 -3.86 5.95 -27.89
N LEU A 37 -5.02 6.21 -27.30
CA LEU A 37 -6.01 7.17 -27.81
C LEU A 37 -5.45 8.59 -27.98
N ARG A 38 -5.90 9.31 -29.00
CA ARG A 38 -5.64 10.75 -29.18
C ARG A 38 -6.55 11.57 -28.27
N ARG A 39 -6.21 12.85 -28.05
CA ARG A 39 -7.04 13.74 -27.22
C ARG A 39 -8.41 13.97 -27.86
N GLU A 40 -8.44 14.08 -29.17
CA GLU A 40 -9.65 14.26 -29.98
C GLU A 40 -10.55 13.02 -29.89
N GLU A 41 -9.95 11.83 -30.04
CA GLU A 41 -10.65 10.53 -29.93
C GLU A 41 -11.31 10.39 -28.55
N LEU A 42 -10.57 10.69 -27.47
CA LEU A 42 -11.12 10.60 -26.12
C LEU A 42 -12.20 11.66 -25.85
N ALA A 43 -11.97 12.91 -26.25
CA ALA A 43 -12.93 13.99 -26.05
C ALA A 43 -14.28 13.68 -26.72
N MET A 44 -14.22 13.11 -27.94
CA MET A 44 -15.40 12.61 -28.66
C MET A 44 -16.12 11.51 -27.89
N LEU A 45 -15.40 10.48 -27.42
CA LEU A 45 -15.97 9.37 -26.64
C LEU A 45 -16.61 9.83 -25.32
N ALA A 46 -16.01 10.82 -24.67
CA ALA A 46 -16.52 11.40 -23.42
C ALA A 46 -17.61 12.46 -23.64
N GLY A 47 -17.89 12.86 -24.88
CA GLY A 47 -18.85 13.93 -25.18
C GLY A 47 -18.44 15.30 -24.62
N VAL A 48 -17.13 15.58 -24.54
CA VAL A 48 -16.57 16.83 -24.04
C VAL A 48 -15.77 17.56 -25.12
N SER A 49 -15.52 18.86 -24.95
CA SER A 49 -14.71 19.58 -25.93
C SER A 49 -13.23 19.19 -25.82
N VAL A 50 -12.54 19.09 -26.97
CA VAL A 50 -11.11 18.78 -27.05
C VAL A 50 -10.28 19.78 -26.23
N THR A 51 -10.65 21.06 -26.29
CA THR A 51 -10.01 22.14 -25.54
C THR A 51 -10.17 21.94 -24.02
N HIS A 52 -11.36 21.54 -23.56
CA HIS A 52 -11.60 21.30 -22.13
C HIS A 52 -10.80 20.09 -21.64
N TYR A 53 -10.82 18.97 -22.37
CA TYR A 53 -9.99 17.80 -22.02
C TYR A 53 -8.50 18.11 -22.04
N THR A 54 -8.01 18.85 -23.04
CA THR A 54 -6.59 19.24 -23.13
C THR A 54 -6.16 20.09 -21.94
N ARG A 55 -7.01 21.03 -21.50
CA ARG A 55 -6.74 21.83 -20.29
C ARG A 55 -6.72 20.98 -19.03
N LEU A 56 -7.59 19.98 -18.93
CA LEU A 56 -7.62 19.03 -17.81
C LEU A 56 -6.32 18.20 -17.77
N GLU A 57 -5.91 17.62 -18.91
CA GLU A 57 -4.67 16.84 -19.02
C GLU A 57 -3.39 17.68 -18.82
N GLN A 58 -3.46 19.00 -19.02
CA GLN A 58 -2.36 19.93 -18.75
C GLN A 58 -2.36 20.47 -17.32
N GLY A 59 -3.33 20.10 -16.48
CA GLY A 59 -3.46 20.65 -15.13
C GLY A 59 -3.82 22.15 -15.11
N ARG A 60 -4.45 22.67 -16.17
CA ARG A 60 -4.85 24.08 -16.31
C ARG A 60 -6.36 24.31 -16.17
N ALA A 61 -7.12 23.25 -15.91
CA ALA A 61 -8.53 23.34 -15.55
C ALA A 61 -8.66 23.30 -14.02
N THR A 62 -9.39 24.25 -13.46
CA THR A 62 -9.52 24.44 -12.00
C THR A 62 -10.63 23.60 -11.39
N THR A 63 -11.63 23.17 -12.15
CA THR A 63 -12.72 22.29 -11.69
C THR A 63 -13.45 21.67 -12.90
N ALA A 64 -13.65 20.36 -12.87
CA ALA A 64 -14.54 19.64 -13.78
C ALA A 64 -15.77 19.16 -12.99
N SER A 65 -16.95 19.15 -13.62
CA SER A 65 -18.16 18.62 -12.98
C SER A 65 -18.09 17.09 -12.84
N ASP A 66 -18.86 16.52 -11.91
CA ASP A 66 -18.94 15.06 -11.75
C ASP A 66 -19.42 14.38 -13.03
N SER A 67 -20.38 14.98 -13.71
CA SER A 67 -20.85 14.49 -15.01
C SER A 67 -19.73 14.40 -16.05
N VAL A 68 -18.81 15.37 -16.08
CA VAL A 68 -17.65 15.38 -16.98
C VAL A 68 -16.63 14.32 -16.56
N LEU A 69 -16.34 14.22 -15.26
CA LEU A 69 -15.40 13.21 -14.74
C LEU A 69 -15.93 11.79 -14.95
N ASP A 70 -17.22 11.55 -14.76
CA ASP A 70 -17.87 10.26 -15.01
C ASP A 70 -17.86 9.90 -16.50
N ALA A 71 -18.05 10.89 -17.38
CA ALA A 71 -17.97 10.66 -18.83
C ALA A 71 -16.54 10.32 -19.27
N ILE A 72 -15.53 11.02 -18.73
CA ILE A 72 -14.11 10.72 -18.97
C ILE A 72 -13.76 9.33 -18.42
N ALA A 73 -14.24 8.97 -17.22
CA ALA A 73 -14.01 7.67 -16.62
C ALA A 73 -14.58 6.54 -17.49
N ARG A 74 -15.82 6.69 -17.99
CA ARG A 74 -16.43 5.74 -18.93
C ARG A 74 -15.65 5.62 -20.24
N ALA A 75 -15.24 6.75 -20.83
CA ALA A 75 -14.48 6.76 -22.08
C ALA A 75 -13.11 6.09 -21.94
N LEU A 76 -12.46 6.23 -20.78
CA LEU A 76 -11.19 5.59 -20.46
C LEU A 76 -11.35 4.15 -19.91
N ARG A 77 -12.59 3.66 -19.75
CA ARG A 77 -12.90 2.36 -19.13
C ARG A 77 -12.21 2.19 -17.77
N LEU A 78 -12.22 3.23 -16.95
CA LEU A 78 -11.63 3.20 -15.62
C LEU A 78 -12.38 2.22 -14.73
N THR A 79 -11.63 1.53 -13.89
CA THR A 79 -12.18 0.78 -12.75
C THR A 79 -12.79 1.73 -11.71
N ASP A 80 -13.55 1.18 -10.75
CA ASP A 80 -14.14 1.99 -9.68
C ASP A 80 -13.08 2.72 -8.86
N ASP A 81 -11.95 2.07 -8.56
CA ASP A 81 -10.82 2.65 -7.84
C ASP A 81 -10.17 3.81 -8.62
N GLU A 82 -9.95 3.61 -9.92
CA GLU A 82 -9.39 4.63 -10.81
C GLU A 82 -10.35 5.81 -10.99
N THR A 83 -11.65 5.55 -11.02
CA THR A 83 -12.70 6.58 -11.09
C THR A 83 -12.76 7.39 -9.81
N ALA A 84 -12.69 6.74 -8.65
CA ALA A 84 -12.61 7.43 -7.36
C ALA A 84 -11.34 8.30 -7.29
N HIS A 85 -10.19 7.78 -7.72
CA HIS A 85 -8.94 8.55 -7.74
C HIS A 85 -8.97 9.71 -8.73
N LEU A 86 -9.58 9.55 -9.91
CA LEU A 86 -9.80 10.65 -10.85
C LEU A 86 -10.55 11.81 -10.17
N LYS A 87 -11.61 11.48 -9.41
CA LYS A 87 -12.41 12.46 -8.69
C LYS A 87 -11.62 13.13 -7.56
N ASP A 88 -10.82 12.35 -6.81
CA ASP A 88 -9.94 12.87 -5.77
C ASP A 88 -8.91 13.87 -6.35
N LEU A 89 -8.28 13.52 -7.48
CA LEU A 89 -7.30 14.39 -8.15
C LEU A 89 -7.93 15.65 -8.76
N ALA A 90 -9.16 15.54 -9.29
CA ALA A 90 -9.89 16.67 -9.87
C ALA A 90 -10.48 17.61 -8.82
N ARG A 91 -10.52 17.19 -7.55
CA ARG A 91 -11.02 17.96 -6.41
C ARG A 91 -9.94 18.06 -5.34
N PRO A 92 -8.89 18.88 -5.55
CA PRO A 92 -7.95 19.15 -4.49
C PRO A 92 -8.75 19.66 -3.29
N ALA A 93 -8.70 18.93 -2.18
CA ALA A 93 -9.33 19.37 -0.95
C ALA A 93 -8.86 20.79 -0.65
N ALA A 94 -9.79 21.68 -0.24
CA ALA A 94 -9.42 23.03 0.17
C ALA A 94 -8.23 22.94 1.15
N PRO A 95 -7.20 23.78 1.01
CA PRO A 95 -5.98 23.67 1.80
C PRO A 95 -6.36 23.72 3.28
N ARG A 96 -6.41 22.56 3.92
CA ARG A 96 -6.61 22.46 5.36
C ARG A 96 -5.33 23.02 5.94
N ARG A 97 -5.44 24.04 6.80
CA ARG A 97 -4.30 24.64 7.53
C ARG A 97 -3.34 23.51 7.91
N VAL A 98 -2.14 23.52 7.32
CA VAL A 98 -1.08 22.57 7.64
C VAL A 98 -0.86 22.71 9.15
N PRO A 99 -1.20 21.70 9.96
CA PRO A 99 -0.92 21.78 11.39
C PRO A 99 0.59 21.94 11.58
N ALA A 100 0.99 22.58 12.68
CA ALA A 100 2.38 22.63 13.11
C ALA A 100 3.06 21.26 12.96
N ALA A 101 4.38 21.26 12.70
CA ALA A 101 5.21 20.10 12.37
C ALA A 101 4.62 18.78 12.92
N PRO A 102 4.28 17.81 12.05
CA PRO A 102 3.49 16.66 12.45
C PRO A 102 4.23 15.91 13.56
N ARG A 103 3.66 15.98 14.77
CA ARG A 103 4.09 15.19 15.93
C ARG A 103 4.18 13.74 15.48
N ALA A 104 5.21 13.02 15.93
CA ALA A 104 5.35 11.61 15.59
C ALA A 104 4.03 10.88 15.91
N GLU A 105 3.50 10.21 14.90
CA GLU A 105 2.24 9.48 15.03
C GLU A 105 2.53 8.16 15.75
N TYR A 106 1.65 7.74 16.65
CA TYR A 106 1.74 6.49 17.36
C TYR A 106 0.38 5.80 17.33
N ALA A 107 0.39 4.47 17.47
CA ALA A 107 -0.83 3.73 17.70
C ALA A 107 -1.44 4.17 19.03
N GLY A 108 -2.74 4.49 19.02
CA GLY A 108 -3.48 4.84 20.24
C GLY A 108 -3.49 3.69 21.25
N ALA A 109 -3.68 4.00 22.53
CA ALA A 109 -3.68 3.01 23.61
C ALA A 109 -4.68 1.87 23.35
N SER A 110 -5.89 2.18 22.91
CA SER A 110 -6.92 1.18 22.58
C SER A 110 -6.52 0.28 21.41
N ALA A 111 -5.80 0.81 20.40
CA ALA A 111 -5.31 0.01 19.29
C ALA A 111 -4.19 -0.95 19.73
N ARG A 112 -3.28 -0.50 20.61
CA ARG A 112 -2.25 -1.36 21.22
C ARG A 112 -2.88 -2.43 22.11
N GLN A 113 -3.90 -2.07 22.90
CA GLN A 113 -4.64 -3.03 23.73
C GLN A 113 -5.33 -4.10 22.87
N LEU A 114 -5.97 -3.70 21.76
CA LEU A 114 -6.58 -4.63 20.82
C LEU A 114 -5.54 -5.56 20.19
N LEU A 115 -4.40 -5.04 19.72
CA LEU A 115 -3.29 -5.86 19.21
C LEU A 115 -2.83 -6.89 20.24
N SER A 116 -2.69 -6.49 21.51
CA SER A 116 -2.30 -7.40 22.60
C SER A 116 -3.34 -8.50 22.86
N ALA A 117 -4.63 -8.22 22.66
CA ALA A 117 -5.70 -9.21 22.81
C ALA A 117 -5.76 -10.22 21.64
N MET A 118 -5.23 -9.86 20.47
CA MET A 118 -5.15 -10.72 19.29
C MET A 118 -3.95 -11.68 19.38
N THR A 119 -4.02 -12.67 20.26
CA THR A 119 -2.88 -13.58 20.51
C THR A 119 -2.65 -14.59 19.38
N ALA A 120 -3.72 -15.10 18.77
CA ALA A 120 -3.67 -16.10 17.70
C ALA A 120 -3.80 -15.52 16.27
N VAL A 121 -3.89 -14.19 16.13
CA VAL A 121 -4.11 -13.51 14.86
C VAL A 121 -2.95 -12.55 14.61
N PRO A 122 -2.05 -12.80 13.64
CA PRO A 122 -0.99 -11.85 13.31
C PRO A 122 -1.58 -10.51 12.91
N ALA A 123 -1.16 -9.43 13.56
CA ALA A 123 -1.72 -8.10 13.30
C ALA A 123 -0.75 -6.96 13.55
N LEU A 124 -0.97 -5.85 12.84
CA LEU A 124 -0.21 -4.62 12.97
C LEU A 124 -1.05 -3.38 12.65
N VAL A 125 -0.67 -2.25 13.22
CA VAL A 125 -1.26 -0.94 12.99
C VAL A 125 -0.28 -0.10 12.17
N LEU A 126 -0.81 0.52 11.12
CA LEU A 126 -0.09 1.35 10.17
C LEU A 126 -0.63 2.77 10.17
N ASP A 127 0.24 3.74 9.89
CA ASP A 127 -0.19 5.04 9.42
C ASP A 127 -0.58 4.98 7.93
N ARG A 128 -1.06 6.11 7.39
CA ARG A 128 -1.40 6.23 5.97
C ARG A 128 -0.23 6.01 5.01
N ARG A 129 1.02 6.19 5.47
CA ARG A 129 2.26 6.04 4.68
C ARG A 129 2.86 4.63 4.78
N ASN A 130 2.20 3.73 5.51
CA ASN A 130 2.64 2.37 5.80
C ASN A 130 3.78 2.28 6.81
N ASP A 131 3.99 3.31 7.64
CA ASP A 131 4.83 3.21 8.82
C ASP A 131 4.16 2.28 9.83
N ILE A 132 4.91 1.33 10.36
CA ILE A 132 4.41 0.41 11.38
C ILE A 132 4.40 1.12 12.72
N LEU A 133 3.20 1.43 13.20
CA LEU A 133 2.97 2.14 14.47
C LEU A 133 2.96 1.19 15.67
N ALA A 134 2.54 -0.05 15.45
CA ALA A 134 2.61 -1.15 16.41
C ALA A 134 2.37 -2.48 15.67
N TRP A 135 2.85 -3.57 16.24
CA TRP A 135 2.49 -4.94 15.86
C TRP A 135 2.25 -5.75 17.13
N ASN A 136 1.45 -6.81 17.04
CA ASN A 136 1.48 -7.83 18.08
C ASN A 136 2.67 -8.78 17.84
N ARG A 137 2.94 -9.65 18.82
CA ARG A 137 4.07 -10.60 18.76
C ARG A 137 4.03 -11.45 17.49
N LEU A 138 2.87 -12.01 17.17
CA LEU A 138 2.73 -12.91 16.02
C LEU A 138 2.83 -12.15 14.68
N GLY A 139 2.34 -10.91 14.61
CA GLY A 139 2.48 -10.03 13.44
C GLY A 139 3.93 -9.60 13.19
N HIS A 140 4.68 -9.31 14.25
CA HIS A 140 6.14 -9.09 14.16
C HIS A 140 6.85 -10.34 13.67
N ALA A 141 6.58 -11.49 14.29
CA ALA A 141 7.16 -12.77 13.91
C ALA A 141 6.92 -13.10 12.44
N LEU A 142 5.67 -12.94 11.97
CA LEU A 142 5.25 -13.24 10.60
C LEU A 142 5.94 -12.38 9.54
N LEU A 143 6.06 -11.07 9.80
CA LEU A 143 6.44 -10.11 8.77
C LEU A 143 7.88 -9.61 8.88
N ALA A 144 8.42 -9.50 10.09
CA ALA A 144 9.63 -8.74 10.34
C ALA A 144 10.45 -9.29 11.52
N GLY A 145 10.47 -10.61 11.69
CA GLY A 145 11.18 -11.26 12.80
C GLY A 145 12.68 -10.96 12.87
N HIS A 146 13.28 -10.46 11.77
CA HIS A 146 14.67 -10.00 11.71
C HIS A 146 14.89 -8.57 12.24
N LEU A 147 13.82 -7.81 12.50
CA LEU A 147 13.89 -6.44 13.04
C LEU A 147 13.69 -6.43 14.56
N ASP A 148 14.16 -5.38 15.22
CA ASP A 148 13.84 -5.13 16.63
C ASP A 148 12.32 -5.00 16.82
N PRO A 149 11.67 -5.81 17.68
CA PRO A 149 10.23 -5.70 17.97
C PRO A 149 9.81 -4.33 18.53
N LYS A 150 10.74 -3.53 19.07
CA LYS A 150 10.50 -2.15 19.52
C LYS A 150 10.72 -1.10 18.43
N GLY A 151 11.06 -1.50 17.21
CA GLY A 151 11.23 -0.61 16.06
C GLY A 151 10.10 0.41 15.86
N PRO A 152 8.81 0.07 16.04
CA PRO A 152 7.70 1.01 15.97
C PRO A 152 7.80 2.21 16.93
N ASP A 153 8.43 2.02 18.09
CA ASP A 153 8.57 3.05 19.13
C ASP A 153 9.70 4.06 18.84
N ASN A 154 10.49 3.85 17.77
CA ASN A 154 11.50 4.80 17.29
C ASN A 154 11.06 5.49 15.98
N PRO A 155 10.50 6.72 16.03
CA PRO A 155 9.99 7.41 14.84
C PRO A 155 11.03 7.63 13.73
N SER A 156 12.30 7.82 14.06
CA SER A 156 13.36 8.12 13.08
C SER A 156 13.81 6.88 12.31
N ALA A 157 13.68 5.69 12.91
CA ALA A 157 14.08 4.42 12.32
C ALA A 157 12.90 3.47 12.08
N ARG A 158 11.67 3.97 12.20
CA ARG A 158 10.45 3.17 12.19
C ARG A 158 10.37 2.28 10.94
N PRO A 159 10.08 0.97 11.10
CA PRO A 159 9.84 0.09 9.96
C PRO A 159 8.67 0.61 9.11
N ASN A 160 8.83 0.59 7.79
CA ASN A 160 7.78 0.98 6.84
C ASN A 160 7.57 -0.17 5.87
N LEU A 161 6.34 -0.68 5.73
CA LEU A 161 6.09 -1.88 4.92
C LEU A 161 6.50 -1.72 3.46
N THR A 162 6.26 -0.54 2.86
CA THR A 162 6.65 -0.29 1.47
C THR A 162 8.17 -0.24 1.35
N ARG A 163 8.84 0.39 2.31
CA ARG A 163 10.31 0.42 2.36
C ARG A 163 10.90 -0.97 2.49
N LEU A 164 10.37 -1.79 3.39
CA LEU A 164 10.78 -3.18 3.55
C LEU A 164 10.55 -3.96 2.25
N LEU A 165 9.37 -3.86 1.64
CA LEU A 165 9.04 -4.57 0.42
C LEU A 165 10.00 -4.32 -0.75
N PHE A 166 10.53 -3.10 -0.87
CA PHE A 166 11.40 -2.74 -1.99
C PHE A 166 12.89 -2.75 -1.67
N LEU A 167 13.28 -2.51 -0.41
CA LEU A 167 14.68 -2.28 -0.03
C LEU A 167 15.23 -3.27 1.01
N ASP A 168 14.41 -4.17 1.55
CA ASP A 168 14.82 -5.20 2.50
C ASP A 168 14.70 -6.59 1.85
N GLU A 169 15.82 -7.29 1.71
CA GLU A 169 15.88 -8.58 1.02
C GLU A 169 15.17 -9.69 1.81
N HIS A 170 15.19 -9.63 3.14
CA HIS A 170 14.50 -10.61 3.98
C HIS A 170 12.98 -10.48 3.80
N PHE A 171 12.47 -9.26 3.80
CA PHE A 171 11.07 -8.97 3.57
C PHE A 171 10.64 -9.24 2.13
N ARG A 172 11.54 -9.04 1.14
CA ARG A 172 11.29 -9.38 -0.26
C ARG A 172 11.11 -10.89 -0.45
N THR A 173 12.03 -11.68 0.09
CA THR A 173 12.03 -13.15 -0.03
C THR A 173 10.88 -13.83 0.73
N LEU A 174 10.31 -13.14 1.72
CA LEU A 174 9.12 -13.57 2.43
C LEU A 174 7.89 -13.75 1.50
N TYR A 175 7.78 -13.02 0.38
CA TYR A 175 6.64 -13.15 -0.53
C TYR A 175 6.92 -14.13 -1.67
N ALA A 176 6.05 -15.12 -1.83
CA ALA A 176 6.16 -16.10 -2.91
C ALA A 176 6.01 -15.48 -4.30
N ASP A 177 5.13 -14.48 -4.44
CA ASP A 177 4.97 -13.65 -5.64
C ASP A 177 5.18 -12.17 -5.28
N TRP A 178 6.45 -11.80 -5.13
CA TRP A 178 6.82 -10.43 -4.83
C TRP A 178 6.34 -9.44 -5.89
N ASN A 179 6.26 -9.83 -7.17
CA ASN A 179 5.89 -8.92 -8.25
C ASN A 179 4.44 -8.43 -8.12
N LYS A 180 3.52 -9.34 -7.78
CA LYS A 180 2.11 -9.03 -7.51
C LYS A 180 1.97 -8.10 -6.31
N GLU A 181 2.74 -8.36 -5.26
CA GLU A 181 2.73 -7.59 -4.02
C GLU A 181 3.30 -6.18 -4.20
N ALA A 182 4.43 -6.06 -4.89
CA ALA A 182 5.02 -4.79 -5.28
C ALA A 182 4.06 -3.95 -6.12
N GLN A 183 3.34 -4.55 -7.07
CA GLN A 183 2.35 -3.85 -7.88
C GLN A 183 1.20 -3.29 -7.03
N LEU A 184 0.65 -4.11 -6.13
CA LEU A 184 -0.45 -3.71 -5.25
C LEU A 184 -0.02 -2.61 -4.27
N ALA A 185 1.18 -2.72 -3.69
CA ALA A 185 1.73 -1.73 -2.77
C ALA A 185 1.94 -0.37 -3.46
N VAL A 186 2.50 -0.35 -4.68
CA VAL A 186 2.66 0.88 -5.48
C VAL A 186 1.31 1.50 -5.82
N ALA A 187 0.33 0.68 -6.23
CA ALA A 187 -1.00 1.15 -6.58
C ALA A 187 -1.74 1.78 -5.39
N SER A 188 -1.63 1.15 -4.22
CA SER A 188 -2.20 1.68 -2.97
C SER A 188 -1.49 2.97 -2.53
N LEU A 189 -0.16 3.02 -2.61
CA LEU A 189 0.61 4.22 -2.24
C LEU A 189 0.28 5.41 -3.14
N ARG A 190 0.07 5.17 -4.43
CA ARG A 190 -0.32 6.22 -5.40
C ARG A 190 -1.68 6.82 -5.06
N LEU A 191 -2.64 5.99 -4.67
CA LEU A 191 -3.96 6.44 -4.23
C LEU A 191 -3.86 7.33 -2.98
N VAL A 192 -3.01 6.98 -2.01
CA VAL A 192 -2.75 7.82 -0.83
C VAL A 192 -2.07 9.14 -1.22
N ALA A 193 -1.11 9.12 -2.14
CA ALA A 193 -0.41 10.32 -2.59
C ALA A 193 -1.37 11.34 -3.24
N GLY A 194 -2.27 10.88 -4.12
CA GLY A 194 -3.26 11.76 -4.74
C GLY A 194 -4.26 12.37 -3.75
N ARG A 195 -4.59 11.67 -2.66
CA ARG A 195 -5.46 12.19 -1.58
C ARG A 195 -4.74 13.16 -0.64
N HIS A 196 -3.42 13.11 -0.59
CA HIS A 196 -2.60 13.90 0.34
C HIS A 196 -1.41 14.57 -0.38
N PRO A 197 -1.67 15.46 -1.36
CA PRO A 197 -0.61 16.05 -2.20
C PRO A 197 0.39 16.91 -1.41
N ASP A 198 -0.02 17.46 -0.26
CA ASP A 198 0.82 18.31 0.60
C ASP A 198 1.60 17.51 1.67
N ASP A 199 1.50 16.18 1.69
CA ASP A 199 2.18 15.33 2.66
C ASP A 199 3.67 15.17 2.32
N ARG A 200 4.51 16.05 2.88
CA ARG A 200 5.96 16.07 2.63
C ARG A 200 6.66 14.74 2.93
N ARG A 201 6.28 14.05 4.01
CA ARG A 201 6.89 12.75 4.37
C ARG A 201 6.53 11.66 3.38
N LEU A 202 5.32 11.70 2.82
CA LEU A 202 4.92 10.78 1.76
C LEU A 202 5.70 11.05 0.46
N ALA A 203 5.89 12.33 0.09
CA ALA A 203 6.70 12.71 -1.05
C ALA A 203 8.18 12.28 -0.88
N GLU A 204 8.75 12.44 0.32
CA GLU A 204 10.10 11.97 0.67
C GLU A 204 10.23 10.45 0.55
N LEU A 205 9.25 9.68 1.05
CA LEU A 205 9.21 8.23 0.91
C LEU A 205 9.20 7.80 -0.56
N VAL A 206 8.32 8.38 -1.37
CA VAL A 206 8.23 8.09 -2.82
C VAL A 206 9.54 8.44 -3.52
N GLY A 207 10.12 9.60 -3.24
CA GLY A 207 11.40 10.02 -3.82
C GLY A 207 12.54 9.07 -3.45
N HIS A 208 12.63 8.69 -2.18
CA HIS A 208 13.61 7.73 -1.70
C HIS A 208 13.47 6.36 -2.38
N LEU A 209 12.25 5.82 -2.48
CA LEU A 209 11.98 4.55 -3.14
C LEU A 209 12.29 4.59 -4.64
N ALA A 210 11.92 5.68 -5.33
CA ALA A 210 12.21 5.85 -6.75
C ALA A 210 13.71 5.95 -7.04
N MET A 211 14.49 6.55 -6.14
CA MET A 211 15.96 6.61 -6.28
C MET A 211 16.64 5.29 -5.98
N ARG A 212 16.13 4.51 -5.02
CA ARG A 212 16.79 3.29 -4.50
C ARG A 212 16.29 2.00 -5.15
N SER A 213 15.17 2.00 -5.85
CA SER A 213 14.59 0.82 -6.47
C SER A 213 14.09 1.12 -7.90
N PRO A 214 14.80 0.63 -8.94
CA PRO A 214 14.34 0.72 -10.32
C PRO A 214 12.99 0.05 -10.55
N ASP A 215 12.71 -1.05 -9.84
CA ASP A 215 11.42 -1.72 -9.87
C ASP A 215 10.30 -0.82 -9.36
N PHE A 216 10.52 -0.11 -8.24
CA PHE A 216 9.56 0.87 -7.75
C PHE A 216 9.36 2.00 -8.77
N ALA A 217 10.44 2.60 -9.27
CA ALA A 217 10.39 3.74 -10.18
C ALA A 217 9.59 3.39 -11.46
N SER A 218 9.87 2.23 -12.05
CA SER A 218 9.19 1.78 -13.27
C SER A 218 7.68 1.52 -13.05
N ARG A 219 7.29 0.97 -11.90
CA ARG A 219 5.90 0.73 -11.53
C ARG A 219 5.18 2.03 -11.19
N TRP A 220 5.84 2.91 -10.44
CA TRP A 220 5.30 4.22 -10.08
C TRP A 220 4.97 5.02 -11.35
N ALA A 221 5.89 5.09 -12.32
CA ALA A 221 5.70 5.82 -13.58
C ALA A 221 4.47 5.38 -14.41
N ARG A 222 3.90 4.20 -14.17
CA ARG A 222 2.68 3.70 -14.83
C ARG A 222 1.37 4.20 -14.19
N HIS A 223 1.46 5.03 -13.15
CA HIS A 223 0.31 5.55 -12.40
C HIS A 223 -0.73 4.47 -12.03
N PRO A 224 -0.32 3.31 -11.47
CA PRO A 224 -1.29 2.31 -11.04
C PRO A 224 -2.07 2.85 -9.86
N VAL A 225 -3.36 2.55 -9.80
CA VAL A 225 -4.26 2.96 -8.72
C VAL A 225 -5.13 1.77 -8.39
N ARG A 226 -5.14 1.39 -7.11
CA ARG A 226 -5.96 0.30 -6.61
C ARG A 226 -6.11 0.40 -5.10
N THR A 227 -7.30 0.16 -4.60
CA THR A 227 -7.54 0.01 -3.17
C THR A 227 -7.17 -1.41 -2.76
N CYS A 228 -6.38 -1.54 -1.69
CA CYS A 228 -6.04 -2.81 -1.08
C CYS A 228 -6.82 -2.95 0.22
N THR A 229 -8.04 -3.49 0.14
CA THR A 229 -8.91 -3.70 1.31
C THR A 229 -8.65 -5.06 1.94
N SER A 230 -8.73 -6.12 1.15
CA SER A 230 -8.55 -7.50 1.59
C SER A 230 -8.01 -8.38 0.46
N GLY A 231 -7.67 -9.62 0.79
CA GLY A 231 -7.23 -10.61 -0.18
C GLY A 231 -6.39 -11.69 0.48
N VAL A 232 -5.55 -12.34 -0.32
CA VAL A 232 -4.70 -13.44 0.13
C VAL A 232 -3.24 -13.14 -0.17
N LYS A 233 -2.39 -13.29 0.84
CA LYS A 233 -0.93 -13.25 0.74
C LYS A 233 -0.35 -14.64 0.68
N HIS A 234 0.64 -14.82 -0.18
CA HIS A 234 1.38 -16.06 -0.31
C HIS A 234 2.79 -15.82 0.21
N PHE A 235 3.12 -16.47 1.32
CA PHE A 235 4.38 -16.31 2.04
C PHE A 235 5.29 -17.52 1.87
N ARG A 236 6.59 -17.28 2.01
CA ARG A 236 7.67 -18.27 2.20
C ARG A 236 8.41 -17.88 3.47
N HIS A 237 7.83 -18.23 4.62
CA HIS A 237 8.36 -17.82 5.91
C HIS A 237 9.59 -18.66 6.26
N PRO A 238 10.70 -18.04 6.73
CA PRO A 238 11.96 -18.74 6.95
C PRO A 238 11.88 -19.85 8.02
N VAL A 239 10.94 -19.74 8.97
CA VAL A 239 10.78 -20.70 10.08
C VAL A 239 9.72 -21.77 9.79
N VAL A 240 8.61 -21.41 9.15
CA VAL A 240 7.42 -22.30 9.03
C VAL A 240 7.06 -22.61 7.57
N GLY A 241 7.87 -22.17 6.61
CA GLY A 241 7.70 -22.48 5.20
C GLY A 241 6.56 -21.72 4.53
N ALA A 242 5.92 -22.38 3.56
CA ALA A 242 4.90 -21.76 2.73
C ALA A 242 3.60 -21.55 3.51
N MET A 243 2.99 -20.36 3.37
CA MET A 243 1.67 -20.06 3.94
C MET A 243 0.83 -19.28 2.95
N GLU A 244 -0.46 -19.58 2.93
CA GLU A 244 -1.50 -18.81 2.27
C GLU A 244 -2.39 -18.20 3.35
N LEU A 245 -2.33 -16.88 3.51
CA LEU A 245 -3.04 -16.15 4.55
C LEU A 245 -3.98 -15.11 3.95
N ALA A 246 -5.25 -15.17 4.33
CA ALA A 246 -6.17 -14.07 4.11
C ALA A 246 -5.72 -12.85 4.92
N PHE A 247 -5.95 -11.65 4.41
CA PHE A 247 -5.72 -10.42 5.15
C PHE A 247 -6.89 -9.45 5.01
N GLU A 248 -7.10 -8.65 6.05
CA GLU A 248 -8.12 -7.61 6.13
C GLU A 248 -7.50 -6.29 6.59
N ASN A 249 -7.80 -5.18 5.90
CA ASN A 249 -7.47 -3.82 6.34
C ASN A 249 -8.67 -3.20 7.06
N LEU A 250 -8.56 -3.05 8.37
CA LEU A 250 -9.57 -2.47 9.26
C LEU A 250 -9.19 -1.00 9.55
N HIS A 251 -9.99 -0.06 9.09
CA HIS A 251 -9.72 1.37 9.31
C HIS A 251 -10.09 1.77 10.74
N ILE A 252 -9.19 2.47 11.43
CA ILE A 252 -9.42 2.96 12.79
C ILE A 252 -10.10 4.34 12.69
N PRO A 253 -11.30 4.53 13.28
CA PRO A 253 -11.97 5.82 13.28
C PRO A 253 -11.13 6.90 13.98
N GLY A 254 -11.28 8.16 13.57
CA GLY A 254 -10.59 9.30 14.20
C GLY A 254 -9.84 10.22 13.24
N GLY A 255 -9.94 9.99 11.92
CA GLY A 255 -9.42 10.92 10.90
C GLY A 255 -7.89 10.96 10.76
N SER A 256 -7.16 10.13 11.49
CA SER A 256 -5.70 9.96 11.35
C SER A 256 -5.32 9.21 10.07
N GLY A 257 -6.23 8.40 9.53
CA GLY A 257 -5.97 7.48 8.43
C GLY A 257 -5.21 6.22 8.88
N GLN A 258 -5.15 5.95 10.19
CA GLN A 258 -4.60 4.70 10.71
C GLN A 258 -5.48 3.51 10.34
N ARG A 259 -4.83 2.38 10.13
CA ARG A 259 -5.50 1.11 9.86
C ARG A 259 -4.77 -0.04 10.51
N MET A 260 -5.49 -1.10 10.82
CA MET A 260 -4.95 -2.37 11.24
C MET A 260 -4.97 -3.34 10.07
N ILE A 261 -3.91 -4.10 9.88
CA ILE A 261 -3.92 -5.28 9.03
C ILE A 261 -3.95 -6.50 9.94
N ALA A 262 -4.89 -7.40 9.71
CA ALA A 262 -4.99 -8.69 10.39
C ALA A 262 -4.87 -9.81 9.36
N TYR A 263 -4.16 -10.89 9.71
CA TYR A 263 -3.98 -12.06 8.86
C TYR A 263 -4.68 -13.26 9.46
N SER A 264 -5.30 -14.10 8.64
CA SER A 264 -5.95 -15.33 9.08
C SER A 264 -5.71 -16.48 8.11
N ALA A 265 -5.83 -17.69 8.63
CA ALA A 265 -5.86 -18.92 7.88
C ALA A 265 -7.20 -19.62 8.12
N GLU A 266 -7.65 -20.43 7.16
CA GLU A 266 -8.83 -21.25 7.37
C GLU A 266 -8.56 -22.30 8.48
N PRO A 267 -9.46 -22.47 9.47
CA PRO A 267 -9.24 -23.40 10.58
C PRO A 267 -8.96 -24.83 10.09
N GLY A 268 -7.90 -25.46 10.64
CA GLY A 268 -7.49 -26.81 10.25
C GLY A 268 -6.71 -26.91 8.93
N SER A 269 -6.48 -25.79 8.24
CA SER A 269 -5.62 -25.76 7.04
C SER A 269 -4.13 -25.91 7.38
N PRO A 270 -3.27 -26.26 6.40
CA PRO A 270 -1.82 -26.22 6.58
C PRO A 270 -1.30 -24.84 7.04
N SER A 271 -1.92 -23.76 6.56
CA SER A 271 -1.59 -22.39 6.98
C SER A 271 -1.95 -22.11 8.44
N ASP A 272 -3.07 -22.65 8.95
CA ASP A 272 -3.43 -22.56 10.38
C ASP A 272 -2.41 -23.31 11.24
N ALA A 273 -2.01 -24.52 10.83
CA ALA A 273 -0.95 -25.27 11.50
C ALA A 273 0.39 -24.50 11.50
N ALA A 274 0.77 -23.90 10.38
CA ALA A 274 1.98 -23.08 10.27
C ALA A 274 1.94 -21.83 11.17
N LEU A 275 0.80 -21.14 11.28
CA LEU A 275 0.62 -20.01 12.20
C LEU A 275 0.76 -20.44 13.67
N ARG A 276 0.19 -21.59 14.05
CA ARG A 276 0.33 -22.13 15.42
C ARG A 276 1.78 -22.53 15.72
N LEU A 277 2.49 -23.11 14.75
CA LEU A 277 3.92 -23.40 14.89
C LEU A 277 4.73 -22.12 15.09
N LEU A 278 4.47 -21.10 14.29
CA LEU A 278 5.13 -19.80 14.42
C LEU A 278 4.87 -19.17 15.79
N ASP A 279 3.62 -19.25 16.26
CA ASP A 279 3.23 -18.77 17.58
C ASP A 279 4.02 -19.48 18.69
N SER A 280 4.09 -20.81 18.63
CA SER A 280 4.84 -21.62 19.62
C SER A 280 6.34 -21.32 19.63
N SER A 281 6.94 -21.06 18.47
CA SER A 281 8.38 -20.73 18.36
C SER A 281 8.74 -19.35 18.90
N THR A 282 7.76 -18.46 19.02
CA THR A 282 7.96 -17.08 19.47
C THR A 282 7.40 -16.82 20.85
N ALA A 283 6.70 -17.79 21.44
CA ALA A 283 6.29 -17.74 22.84
C ALA A 283 7.55 -17.55 23.72
N PRO A 284 7.54 -16.61 24.69
CA PRO A 284 8.63 -16.49 25.64
C PRO A 284 8.81 -17.83 26.34
N GLY A 285 9.94 -18.50 26.09
CA GLY A 285 10.20 -19.81 26.64
C GLY A 285 10.01 -19.79 28.16
N THR A 286 9.14 -20.67 28.66
CA THR A 286 9.22 -21.14 30.04
C THR A 286 10.63 -21.70 30.19
N ARG A 287 11.53 -20.92 30.80
CA ARG A 287 12.81 -21.43 31.27
C ARG A 287 12.47 -22.56 32.24
N VAL A 288 12.67 -23.81 31.81
CA VAL A 288 12.75 -24.94 32.73
C VAL A 288 13.91 -24.60 33.67
N PRO A 289 13.70 -24.55 35.01
CA PRO A 289 14.81 -24.36 35.92
C PRO A 289 15.74 -25.57 35.73
N GLU A 290 16.98 -25.32 35.31
CA GLU A 290 18.02 -26.33 35.32
C GLU A 290 18.12 -26.90 36.73
N GLY A 291 17.91 -28.21 36.81
CA GLY A 291 17.90 -28.97 38.05
C GLY A 291 19.21 -28.81 38.81
N VAL A 292 19.04 -28.68 40.12
CA VAL A 292 20.09 -28.78 41.13
C VAL A 292 20.57 -30.23 41.18
N ALA A 293 21.82 -30.48 40.80
CA ALA A 293 22.62 -31.70 40.98
C ALA A 293 24.07 -31.29 40.66
N GLU A 294 25.13 -31.43 41.46
CA GLU A 294 25.45 -32.11 42.71
C GLU A 294 26.69 -31.40 43.29
N GLU A 295 26.79 -31.18 44.61
CA GLU A 295 28.08 -31.28 45.33
C GLU A 295 27.87 -31.32 46.86
N GLU A 296 27.30 -32.43 47.34
CA GLU A 296 27.51 -32.90 48.72
C GLU A 296 27.84 -34.39 48.66
N LEU A 297 29.11 -34.75 48.47
CA LEU A 297 29.69 -36.03 48.92
C LEU A 297 31.19 -36.10 48.59
N ARG A 298 32.02 -35.41 49.38
CA ARG A 298 33.39 -35.89 49.73
C ARG A 298 33.78 -35.41 51.12
N GLY A 299 33.47 -36.24 52.11
CA GLY A 299 34.18 -36.27 53.38
C GLY A 299 34.57 -37.70 53.68
N VAL A 300 35.85 -38.06 53.44
CA VAL A 300 36.71 -38.96 54.21
C VAL A 300 38.15 -38.57 53.91
#